data_AF-A0A521L709-F1
#
_entry.id   AF-A0A521L709-F1
#
_cell.length_a   1.000
_cell.length_b   1.000
_cell.length_c   1.000
_cell.angle_alpha   90.00
_cell.angle_beta   90.00
_cell.angle_gamma   90.00
#
_symmetry.space_group_name_H-M   'P 1'
#
loop_
_entity.id
_entity.type
_entity.pdbx_description
1 polymer ?
#
loop_
_entity_poly.entity_id
_entity_poly.type
_entity_poly.pdbx_seq_one_letter_code
_entity_poly.pdbx_strand_id
1 'polypeptide(L)' 'MVSGTLVFRGTRVPVEALITNREAGLTLDEFLENFPTVTREQALQVLEFSKTTLQKLGKSA' A
#
# COMPACT_ATOMS: atom_id res chain seq x y z
N MET A 1 -18.45 16.62 1.39
CA MET A 1 -18.05 15.20 1.33
C MET A 1 -16.59 15.16 0.87
N VAL A 2 -15.65 15.25 1.79
CA VAL A 2 -14.23 14.94 1.58
C VAL A 2 -14.06 13.54 2.17
N SER A 3 -13.34 12.58 1.62
CA SER A 3 -12.38 12.51 0.53
C SER A 3 -12.27 11.02 0.22
N GLY A 4 -12.28 10.61 -1.05
CA GLY A 4 -12.23 9.20 -1.42
C GLY A 4 -10.93 8.55 -0.95
N THR A 5 -10.95 7.86 0.19
CA THR A 5 -9.81 7.10 0.67
C THR A 5 -9.57 5.95 -0.29
N LEU A 6 -8.36 5.87 -0.85
CA LEU A 6 -7.96 4.77 -1.71
C LEU A 6 -7.95 3.48 -0.88
N VAL A 7 -8.77 2.51 -1.27
CA VAL A 7 -8.85 1.20 -0.62
C VAL A 7 -8.36 0.10 -1.54
N PHE A 8 -7.87 -1.00 -0.97
CA PHE A 8 -7.61 -2.21 -1.75
C PHE A 8 -8.92 -2.72 -2.36
N ARG A 9 -8.83 -3.18 -3.62
CA ARG A 9 -10.01 -3.64 -4.36
C ARG A 9 -10.70 -4.79 -3.61
N GLY A 10 -12.01 -4.66 -3.41
CA GLY A 10 -12.80 -5.68 -2.72
C GLY A 10 -12.64 -5.66 -1.20
N THR A 11 -11.92 -4.69 -0.64
CA THR A 11 -11.76 -4.53 0.80
C THR A 11 -12.19 -3.13 1.25
N ARG A 12 -12.28 -2.94 2.56
CA ARG A 12 -12.40 -1.62 3.18
C ARG A 12 -11.08 -1.13 3.78
N VAL A 13 -9.99 -1.84 3.46
CA VAL A 13 -8.65 -1.56 4.01
C VAL A 13 -8.03 -0.43 3.20
N PRO A 14 -7.67 0.70 3.84
CA PRO A 14 -7.00 1.80 3.16
C PRO A 14 -5.63 1.37 2.64
N VAL A 15 -5.23 1.89 1.49
CA VAL A 15 -3.87 1.71 0.98
C VAL A 15 -2.84 2.37 1.89
N GLU A 16 -3.22 3.46 2.55
CA GLU A 16 -2.42 4.12 3.59
C GLU A 16 -2.01 3.15 4.71
N ALA A 17 -2.88 2.19 5.08
CA ALA A 17 -2.57 1.21 6.11
C ALA A 17 -1.31 0.40 5.76
N LEU A 18 -1.08 0.07 4.48
CA LEU A 18 0.14 -0.62 4.06
C LEU A 18 1.38 0.23 4.35
N ILE A 19 1.33 1.52 4.05
CA ILE A 19 2.46 2.44 4.26
C ILE A 19 2.72 2.64 5.75
N THR A 20 1.69 2.92 6.56
CA THR A 20 1.82 3.07 8.01
C THR A 20 2.38 1.80 8.67
N ASN A 21 1.97 0.63 8.20
CA ASN A 21 2.54 -0.63 8.69
C ASN A 21 4.03 -0.76 8.34
N ARG A 22 4.47 -0.32 7.15
CA ARG A 22 5.89 -0.28 6.80
C ARG A 22 6.67 0.72 7.66
N GLU A 23 6.11 1.89 7.94
CA GLU A 23 6.74 2.91 8.81
C GLU A 23 6.90 2.41 10.25
N ALA A 24 5.95 1.59 10.72
CA ALA A 24 6.03 0.91 12.01
C ALA A 24 7.00 -0.29 12.02
N GLY A 25 7.66 -0.60 10.90
CA GLY A 25 8.65 -1.68 10.80
C GLY A 25 8.06 -3.07 10.58
N LEU A 26 6.74 -3.20 10.35
CA LEU A 26 6.10 -4.48 10.09
C LEU A 26 6.49 -5.01 8.71
N THR A 27 6.66 -6.32 8.59
CA THR A 27 6.91 -7.04 7.33
C THR A 27 5.63 -7.21 6.51
N LEU A 28 5.77 -7.52 5.22
CA LEU A 28 4.61 -7.74 4.35
C LEU A 28 3.72 -8.89 4.84
N ASP A 29 4.32 -9.96 5.36
CA ASP A 29 3.59 -11.09 5.94
C ASP A 29 2.76 -10.64 7.15
N GLU A 30 3.34 -9.91 8.11
CA GLU A 30 2.61 -9.41 9.28
C GLU A 30 1.45 -8.47 8.89
N PHE A 31 1.62 -7.67 7.83
CA PHE A 31 0.51 -6.86 7.30
C PHE A 31 -0.64 -7.73 6.75
N LEU A 32 -0.31 -8.80 6.02
CA LEU A 32 -1.32 -9.71 5.46
C LEU A 32 -2.01 -10.53 6.56
N GLU A 33 -1.32 -10.84 7.65
CA GLU A 33 -1.92 -11.45 8.84
C GLU A 33 -2.92 -10.51 9.51
N ASN A 34 -2.60 -9.21 9.61
CA ASN A 34 -3.51 -8.20 10.16
C ASN A 34 -4.68 -7.86 9.22
N PHE A 35 -4.49 -7.98 7.91
CA PHE A 35 -5.48 -7.66 6.88
C PHE A 35 -5.64 -8.80 5.87
N PRO A 36 -6.21 -9.95 6.28
CA PRO A 36 -6.29 -11.16 5.45
C PRO A 36 -7.19 -11.03 4.21
N THR A 37 -7.97 -9.93 4.13
CA THR A 37 -8.79 -9.60 2.96
C THR A 37 -7.98 -8.96 1.83
N VAL A 38 -6.77 -8.45 2.13
CA VAL A 38 -5.85 -7.92 1.13
C VAL A 38 -4.99 -9.07 0.63
N THR A 39 -4.90 -9.24 -0.68
CA THR A 39 -4.04 -10.28 -1.25
C THR A 39 -2.58 -9.79 -1.29
N ARG A 40 -1.63 -10.73 -1.22
CA ARG A 40 -0.21 -10.41 -1.42
C ARG A 40 0.02 -9.68 -2.74
N GLU A 41 -0.64 -10.12 -3.81
CA GLU A 41 -0.52 -9.51 -5.13
C GLU A 41 -0.97 -8.04 -5.12
N GLN A 42 -2.08 -7.73 -4.47
CA GLN A 42 -2.57 -6.35 -4.33
C GLN A 42 -1.58 -5.47 -3.57
N ALA A 43 -1.01 -5.98 -2.47
CA ALA A 43 0.00 -5.24 -1.70
C ALA A 43 1.28 -5.00 -2.52
N LEU A 44 1.74 -6.01 -3.27
CA LEU A 44 2.89 -5.87 -4.17
C LEU A 44 2.64 -4.86 -5.29
N GLN A 45 1.44 -4.83 -5.87
CA GLN A 45 1.09 -3.83 -6.89
C GLN A 45 1.20 -2.40 -6.36
N VAL A 46 0.78 -2.15 -5.11
CA VAL A 46 0.96 -0.83 -4.48
C VAL A 46 2.45 -0.50 -4.31
N LEU A 47 3.25 -1.45 -3.83
CA LEU A 47 4.70 -1.22 -3.64
C LEU A 47 5.42 -0.94 -4.96
N GLU A 48 5.10 -1.68 -6.02
CA GLU A 48 5.67 -1.44 -7.35
C GLU A 48 5.21 -0.11 -7.96
N PHE A 49 3.95 0.27 -7.74
CA PHE A 49 3.46 1.60 -8.12
C PHE A 49 4.22 2.72 -7.40
N SER A 50 4.40 2.61 -6.08
CA SER A 50 5.15 3.57 -5.28
C SER A 50 6.60 3.67 -5.75
N LYS A 51 7.29 2.54 -5.94
CA LYS A 51 8.66 2.48 -6.48
C LYS A 51 8.77 3.17 -7.84
N THR A 52 7.88 2.85 -8.78
CA THR A 52 7.89 3.44 -10.12
C THR A 52 7.64 4.95 -10.07
N THR A 53 6.72 5.39 -9.21
CA THR A 53 6.38 6.80 -9.03
C THR A 53 7.57 7.58 -8.45
N LEU A 54 8.18 7.06 -7.39
CA LEU A 54 9.36 7.65 -6.77
C LEU A 54 10.56 7.71 -7.73
N GLN A 55 10.78 6.66 -8.54
CA GLN A 55 11.81 6.67 -9.58
C GLN A 55 11.57 7.74 -10.64
N LYS A 56 10.32 7.96 -11.06
CA LYS A 56 9.98 9.02 -12.02
C LYS A 56 10.23 10.40 -11.41
N LEU A 57 9.85 10.60 -10.15
CA LEU A 57 10.09 11.85 -9.43
C LEU A 57 11.59 12.13 -9.28
N GLY A 58 12.37 11.14 -8.88
CA GLY A 58 13.83 11.29 -8.73
C GLY A 58 14.60 11.45 -10.05
N LYS A 59 14.03 11.03 -11.19
CA LYS A 59 14.61 11.24 -12.53
C LYS A 59 14.22 12.58 -13.16
N SER A 60 13.29 13.32 -12.53
CA SER A 60 12.81 14.62 -13.00
C SER A 60 13.42 15.78 -12.20
N ALA A 61 14.40 15.48 -11.34
CA ALA A 61 15.15 16.43 -10.51
C ALA A 61 16.59 16.60 -11.02
#